data_AF-A0A3A6MQ02-F1
#
_entry.id   AF-A0A3A6MQ02-F1
#
_cell.length_a   1.000
_cell.length_b   1.000
_cell.length_c   1.000
_cell.angle_alpha   90.00
_cell.angle_beta   90.00
_cell.angle_gamma   90.00
#
_symmetry.space_group_name_H-M   'P 1'
#
loop_
_entity.id
_entity.type
_entity.pdbx_description
1 polymer ?
#
loop_
_entity_poly.entity_id
_entity_poly.type
_entity_poly.pdbx_seq_one_letter_code
_entity_poly.pdbx_strand_id
1 'polypeptide(L)'
;MNKRKLLRRKTGGKKGQDRAADQKREIGRMLTLATRALEARQPGVADDWCRQVLALAPANSNALNLRGLAAAQLGRSGAAERFFRAALAGQPDNPAFNCNLGILLANLGNSTEALPCFEQALRLQPDNVEILYNLIELYEKTNQLPLAREKAKHALLLAPDHPPLRYQLAKLEYRLGSCQTAGEIIADLLERNLDHDLTQKIFHLRGQVCDRLGEYDRAFAAFQQANELLALTPLAGALAPRRTELLNFIERQQGIFRRERIREWLPAASDEQGLAPVFLIGFPRSGTTLAGQLLAAHSRVITLEEQPTLAQLIAEFSSPERLALLADLAPAAIAAVRENYRRLLRELAGPGTSNAIIVDKNPFYICYLGLIRRFFPKAKVIVVHRDPRDVCLSNFMQDFTLTPFLLNFLTLEQTVSFYHAVMTNFFHFREHLNLAILEIRYDDLIGDYRAETEKILSFLGLEWEDGIDSFHEQAGERFIRTPSYQQVVQPVYTSARGRWQNYVHHLSPFLDRLRPHLLALGYR
;
A
#
# COMPACT_ATOMS: atom_id res chain seq x y z
N MET A 1 -61.48 14.20 54.49
CA MET A 1 -61.12 13.49 53.23
C MET A 1 -59.91 14.16 52.58
N ASN A 2 -58.92 13.35 52.17
CA ASN A 2 -57.54 13.70 51.78
C ASN A 2 -57.35 14.81 50.72
N LYS A 3 -56.93 16.02 51.11
CA LYS A 3 -56.25 17.00 50.21
C LYS A 3 -54.71 16.95 50.29
N ARG A 4 -54.13 16.29 51.31
CA ARG A 4 -52.66 16.22 51.50
C ARG A 4 -51.94 15.09 50.73
N LYS A 5 -52.66 14.09 50.21
CA LYS A 5 -52.08 12.99 49.39
C LYS A 5 -51.88 13.34 47.90
N LEU A 6 -52.45 14.45 47.40
CA LEU A 6 -52.32 14.85 45.99
C LEU A 6 -51.11 15.78 45.72
N LEU A 7 -50.59 16.50 46.73
CA LEU A 7 -49.42 17.38 46.56
C LEU A 7 -48.07 16.67 46.67
N ARG A 8 -47.97 15.54 47.39
CA ARG A 8 -46.70 14.77 47.50
C ARG A 8 -46.36 13.93 46.26
N ARG A 9 -47.32 13.69 45.35
CA ARG A 9 -47.07 13.03 44.06
C ARG A 9 -46.55 14.00 42.98
N LYS A 10 -46.80 15.32 43.11
CA LYS A 10 -46.32 16.34 42.15
C LYS A 10 -44.87 16.81 42.39
N THR A 11 -44.36 16.74 43.62
CA THR A 11 -42.99 17.19 43.95
C THR A 11 -41.91 16.12 43.73
N GLY A 12 -42.25 14.83 43.83
CA GLY A 12 -41.36 13.72 43.48
C GLY A 12 -41.09 13.60 41.98
N GLY A 13 -42.08 13.91 41.14
CA GLY A 13 -41.91 13.95 39.68
C GLY A 13 -40.96 15.06 39.21
N LYS A 14 -40.99 16.23 39.87
CA LYS A 14 -40.15 17.37 39.51
C LYS A 14 -38.65 17.13 39.81
N LYS A 15 -38.32 16.58 40.99
CA LYS A 15 -36.93 16.23 41.36
C LYS A 15 -36.32 15.11 40.51
N GLY A 16 -37.13 14.14 40.08
CA GLY A 16 -36.68 13.08 39.17
C GLY A 16 -36.46 13.58 37.73
N GLN A 17 -37.30 14.50 37.28
CA GLN A 17 -37.16 15.17 35.97
C GLN A 17 -35.94 16.10 35.94
N ASP A 18 -35.67 16.84 37.02
CA ASP A 18 -34.49 17.72 37.12
C ASP A 18 -33.17 16.91 37.08
N ARG A 19 -33.09 15.79 37.81
CA ARG A 19 -31.92 14.89 37.77
C ARG A 19 -31.69 14.25 36.39
N ALA A 20 -32.74 13.82 35.71
CA ALA A 20 -32.62 13.25 34.37
C ALA A 20 -32.20 14.31 33.33
N ALA A 21 -32.68 15.54 33.49
CA ALA A 21 -32.26 16.66 32.65
C ALA A 21 -30.78 17.04 32.88
N ASP A 22 -30.33 17.05 34.14
CA ASP A 22 -28.93 17.31 34.49
C ASP A 22 -28.00 16.21 33.94
N GLN A 23 -28.37 14.94 34.10
CA GLN A 23 -27.60 13.81 33.55
C GLN A 23 -27.53 13.89 32.01
N LYS A 24 -28.63 14.26 31.33
CA LYS A 24 -28.62 14.43 29.87
C LYS A 24 -27.70 15.57 29.43
N ARG A 25 -27.65 16.68 30.18
CA ARG A 25 -26.73 17.80 29.92
C ARG A 25 -25.28 17.41 30.14
N GLU A 26 -25.01 16.65 31.19
CA GLU A 26 -23.68 16.12 31.50
C GLU A 26 -23.17 15.19 30.39
N ILE A 27 -24.00 14.22 29.97
CA ILE A 27 -23.69 13.35 28.82
C ILE A 27 -23.40 14.18 27.56
N GLY A 28 -24.22 15.20 27.27
CA GLY A 28 -24.00 16.07 26.11
C GLY A 28 -22.64 16.81 26.17
N ARG A 29 -22.23 17.28 27.36
CA ARG A 29 -20.92 17.92 27.55
C ARG A 29 -19.78 16.94 27.33
N MET A 30 -19.86 15.74 27.90
CA MET A 30 -18.84 14.70 27.73
C MET A 30 -18.68 14.28 26.27
N LEU A 31 -19.80 14.11 25.53
CA LEU A 31 -19.76 13.83 24.09
C LEU A 31 -19.07 14.95 23.30
N THR A 32 -19.36 16.21 23.64
CA THR A 32 -18.70 17.36 23.00
C THR A 32 -17.19 17.37 23.26
N LEU A 33 -16.76 17.05 24.48
CA LEU A 33 -15.34 16.93 24.83
C LEU A 33 -14.66 15.77 24.07
N ALA A 34 -15.35 14.64 23.94
CA ALA A 34 -14.86 13.51 23.16
C ALA A 34 -14.67 13.87 21.67
N THR A 35 -15.64 14.58 21.06
CA THR A 35 -15.51 15.06 19.67
C THR A 35 -14.30 15.98 19.51
N ARG A 36 -14.15 16.99 20.39
CA ARG A 36 -12.99 17.89 20.35
C ARG A 36 -11.65 17.17 20.53
N ALA A 37 -11.62 16.15 21.38
CA ALA A 37 -10.43 15.33 21.55
C ALA A 37 -10.09 14.55 20.26
N LEU A 38 -11.08 14.03 19.52
CA LEU A 38 -10.85 13.40 18.21
C LEU A 38 -10.33 14.39 17.16
N GLU A 39 -10.90 15.61 17.12
CA GLU A 39 -10.46 16.70 16.24
C GLU A 39 -9.00 17.10 16.55
N ALA A 40 -8.64 17.13 17.83
CA ALA A 40 -7.28 17.39 18.31
C ALA A 40 -6.31 16.19 18.16
N ARG A 41 -6.73 15.10 17.51
CA ARG A 41 -5.98 13.83 17.37
C ARG A 41 -5.52 13.24 18.71
N GLN A 42 -6.39 13.33 19.72
CA GLN A 42 -6.22 12.71 21.04
C GLN A 42 -7.24 11.59 21.25
N PRO A 43 -7.18 10.48 20.48
CA PRO A 43 -8.20 9.44 20.50
C PRO A 43 -8.28 8.70 21.85
N GLY A 44 -7.20 8.65 22.62
CA GLY A 44 -7.22 8.10 23.98
C GLY A 44 -8.13 8.89 24.92
N VAL A 45 -7.99 10.22 24.91
CA VAL A 45 -8.82 11.14 25.72
C VAL A 45 -10.29 11.06 25.27
N ALA A 46 -10.53 10.94 23.97
CA ALA A 46 -11.89 10.74 23.44
C ALA A 46 -12.52 9.43 23.94
N ASP A 47 -11.76 8.32 23.93
CA ASP A 47 -12.23 7.03 24.44
C ASP A 47 -12.57 7.09 25.93
N ASP A 48 -11.77 7.80 26.73
CA ASP A 48 -12.01 7.97 28.17
C ASP A 48 -13.31 8.72 28.45
N TRP A 49 -13.56 9.83 27.76
CA TRP A 49 -14.84 10.54 27.86
C TRP A 49 -16.03 9.67 27.44
N CYS A 50 -15.88 8.91 26.36
CA CYS A 50 -16.94 8.02 25.91
C CYS A 50 -17.22 6.89 26.91
N ARG A 51 -16.20 6.35 27.58
CA ARG A 51 -16.40 5.35 28.65
C ARG A 51 -17.19 5.91 29.83
N GLN A 52 -16.95 7.16 30.21
CA GLN A 52 -17.75 7.83 31.23
C GLN A 52 -19.20 8.00 30.80
N VAL A 53 -19.46 8.38 29.54
CA VAL A 53 -20.82 8.42 28.99
C VAL A 53 -21.48 7.05 29.04
N LEU A 54 -20.77 5.98 28.68
CA LEU A 54 -21.30 4.62 28.69
C LEU A 54 -21.52 4.07 30.11
N ALA A 55 -20.78 4.53 31.11
CA ALA A 55 -21.07 4.20 32.51
C ALA A 55 -22.40 4.80 32.98
N LEU A 56 -22.75 6.00 32.48
CA LEU A 56 -24.02 6.67 32.77
C LEU A 56 -25.17 6.17 31.88
N ALA A 57 -24.87 5.77 30.64
CA ALA A 57 -25.82 5.34 29.62
C ALA A 57 -25.19 4.23 28.72
N PRO A 58 -25.28 2.95 29.11
CA PRO A 58 -24.55 1.84 28.47
C PRO A 58 -24.81 1.62 26.97
N ALA A 59 -25.96 2.06 26.46
CA ALA A 59 -26.36 1.92 25.06
C ALA A 59 -26.35 3.26 24.28
N ASN A 60 -25.58 4.26 24.74
CA ASN A 60 -25.53 5.55 24.07
C ASN A 60 -24.82 5.44 22.70
N SER A 61 -25.60 5.48 21.60
CA SER A 61 -25.08 5.32 20.24
C SER A 61 -24.03 6.38 19.85
N ASN A 62 -24.17 7.63 20.31
CA ASN A 62 -23.18 8.67 20.02
C ASN A 62 -21.82 8.34 20.64
N ALA A 63 -21.80 7.92 21.91
CA ALA A 63 -20.58 7.50 22.58
C ALA A 63 -19.95 6.28 21.89
N LEU A 64 -20.75 5.28 21.51
CA LEU A 64 -20.26 4.12 20.76
C LEU A 64 -19.65 4.53 19.42
N ASN A 65 -20.30 5.41 18.66
CA ASN A 65 -19.75 5.91 17.39
C ASN A 65 -18.42 6.66 17.60
N LEU A 66 -18.33 7.55 18.59
CA LEU A 66 -17.09 8.28 18.89
C LEU A 66 -15.96 7.34 19.36
N ARG A 67 -16.27 6.24 20.09
CA ARG A 67 -15.28 5.19 20.37
C ARG A 67 -14.85 4.44 19.12
N GLY A 68 -15.76 4.23 18.18
CA GLY A 68 -15.43 3.70 16.86
C GLY A 68 -14.40 4.56 16.14
N LEU A 69 -14.63 5.88 16.09
CA LEU A 69 -13.69 6.85 15.51
C LEU A 69 -12.35 6.86 16.25
N ALA A 70 -12.35 6.85 17.59
CA ALA A 70 -11.13 6.78 18.40
C ALA A 70 -10.32 5.50 18.10
N ALA A 71 -11.01 4.35 18.04
CA ALA A 71 -10.39 3.08 17.72
C ALA A 71 -9.81 3.06 16.29
N ALA A 72 -10.51 3.67 15.32
CA ALA A 72 -10.02 3.80 13.95
C ALA A 72 -8.76 4.68 13.88
N GLN A 73 -8.73 5.84 14.55
CA GLN A 73 -7.53 6.69 14.64
C GLN A 73 -6.33 5.96 15.30
N LEU A 74 -6.60 5.00 16.18
CA LEU A 74 -5.59 4.15 16.82
C LEU A 74 -5.20 2.92 15.99
N GLY A 75 -5.75 2.75 14.77
CA GLY A 75 -5.50 1.59 13.92
C GLY A 75 -6.14 0.28 14.42
N ARG A 76 -7.07 0.34 15.37
CA ARG A 76 -7.75 -0.81 15.97
C ARG A 76 -9.02 -1.16 15.20
N SER A 77 -8.88 -1.50 13.92
CA SER A 77 -10.01 -1.62 12.97
C SER A 77 -11.11 -2.58 13.42
N GLY A 78 -10.77 -3.75 13.97
CA GLY A 78 -11.76 -4.70 14.48
C GLY A 78 -12.55 -4.18 15.68
N ALA A 79 -11.94 -3.35 16.54
CA ALA A 79 -12.67 -2.69 17.62
C ALA A 79 -13.56 -1.57 17.10
N ALA A 80 -13.05 -0.78 16.13
CA ALA A 80 -13.80 0.29 15.49
C ALA A 80 -15.10 -0.22 14.85
N GLU A 81 -15.01 -1.32 14.09
CA GLU A 81 -16.17 -1.91 13.42
C GLU A 81 -17.25 -2.34 14.42
N ARG A 82 -16.86 -3.04 15.49
CA ARG A 82 -17.81 -3.46 16.54
C ARG A 82 -18.53 -2.27 17.16
N PHE A 83 -17.81 -1.19 17.43
CA PHE A 83 -18.40 0.01 18.03
C PHE A 83 -19.34 0.74 17.06
N PHE A 84 -18.99 0.86 15.78
CA PHE A 84 -19.87 1.44 14.76
C PHE A 84 -21.15 0.61 14.56
N ARG A 85 -21.03 -0.72 14.47
CA ARG A 85 -22.21 -1.60 14.37
C ARG A 85 -23.09 -1.51 15.61
N ALA A 86 -22.50 -1.43 16.81
CA ALA A 86 -23.27 -1.23 18.05
C ALA A 86 -23.97 0.13 18.09
N ALA A 87 -23.35 1.20 17.58
CA ALA A 87 -23.99 2.51 17.47
C ALA A 87 -25.21 2.46 16.53
N LEU A 88 -25.06 1.82 15.36
CA LEU A 88 -26.13 1.62 14.38
C LEU A 88 -27.26 0.72 14.89
N ALA A 89 -26.97 -0.28 15.73
CA ALA A 89 -28.03 -1.09 16.34
C ALA A 89 -28.99 -0.25 17.21
N GLY A 90 -28.49 0.83 17.83
CA GLY A 90 -29.32 1.77 18.59
C GLY A 90 -29.95 2.89 17.74
N GLN A 91 -29.33 3.25 16.61
CA GLN A 91 -29.82 4.27 15.67
C GLN A 91 -29.52 3.88 14.22
N PRO A 92 -30.35 3.00 13.60
CA PRO A 92 -30.09 2.45 12.27
C PRO A 92 -30.11 3.51 11.16
N ASP A 93 -30.96 4.52 11.32
CA ASP A 93 -31.17 5.59 10.34
C ASP A 93 -30.36 6.86 10.65
N ASN A 94 -29.16 6.70 11.23
CA ASN A 94 -28.24 7.82 11.44
C ASN A 94 -27.26 7.92 10.24
N PRO A 95 -27.29 9.00 9.44
CA PRO A 95 -26.44 9.13 8.26
C PRO A 95 -24.95 9.13 8.60
N ALA A 96 -24.55 9.81 9.68
CA ALA A 96 -23.15 9.91 10.08
C ALA A 96 -22.59 8.56 10.52
N PHE A 97 -23.40 7.74 11.20
CA PHE A 97 -22.95 6.41 11.65
C PHE A 97 -22.79 5.44 10.48
N ASN A 98 -23.73 5.47 9.54
CA ASN A 98 -23.62 4.71 8.30
C ASN A 98 -22.39 5.15 7.49
N CYS A 99 -22.15 6.47 7.36
CA CYS A 99 -20.96 7.00 6.71
C CYS A 99 -19.66 6.52 7.37
N ASN A 100 -19.55 6.62 8.70
CA ASN A 100 -18.35 6.19 9.44
C ASN A 100 -18.06 4.69 9.28
N LEU A 101 -19.09 3.84 9.34
CA LEU A 101 -18.94 2.41 9.10
C LEU A 101 -18.51 2.15 7.64
N GLY A 102 -19.15 2.83 6.68
CA GLY A 102 -18.80 2.76 5.26
C GLY A 102 -17.34 3.12 5.00
N ILE A 103 -16.84 4.22 5.58
CA ILE A 103 -15.43 4.64 5.47
C ILE A 103 -14.49 3.58 6.01
N LEU A 104 -14.78 3.03 7.20
CA LEU A 104 -13.95 1.97 7.79
C LEU A 104 -13.90 0.74 6.88
N LEU A 105 -15.06 0.25 6.42
CA LEU A 105 -15.15 -0.93 5.57
C LEU A 105 -14.45 -0.71 4.22
N ALA A 106 -14.60 0.47 3.63
CA ALA A 106 -13.91 0.83 2.39
C ALA A 106 -12.38 0.84 2.58
N ASN A 107 -11.88 1.36 3.69
CA ASN A 107 -10.45 1.36 4.03
C ASN A 107 -9.90 -0.05 4.31
N LEU A 108 -10.76 -0.97 4.76
CA LEU A 108 -10.44 -2.40 4.91
C LEU A 108 -10.58 -3.19 3.60
N GLY A 109 -10.94 -2.55 2.49
CA GLY A 109 -11.16 -3.21 1.20
C GLY A 109 -12.45 -4.03 1.12
N ASN A 110 -13.36 -3.89 2.08
CA ASN A 110 -14.67 -4.55 2.09
C ASN A 110 -15.73 -3.68 1.38
N SER A 111 -15.53 -3.44 0.08
CA SER A 111 -16.40 -2.57 -0.72
C SER A 111 -17.85 -3.06 -0.79
N THR A 112 -18.06 -4.38 -0.73
CA THR A 112 -19.39 -5.01 -0.76
C THR A 112 -20.27 -4.64 0.43
N GLU A 113 -19.68 -4.47 1.62
CA GLU A 113 -20.41 -4.00 2.80
C GLU A 113 -20.36 -2.47 2.95
N ALA A 114 -19.34 -1.81 2.42
CA ALA A 114 -19.22 -0.36 2.48
C ALA A 114 -20.30 0.36 1.65
N LEU A 115 -20.60 -0.14 0.45
CA LEU A 115 -21.54 0.51 -0.48
C LEU A 115 -22.96 0.69 0.12
N PRO A 116 -23.61 -0.37 0.69
CA PRO A 116 -24.93 -0.21 1.32
C PRO A 116 -24.94 0.81 2.47
N CYS A 117 -23.82 0.95 3.20
CA CYS A 117 -23.71 1.94 4.27
C CYS A 117 -23.76 3.37 3.68
N PHE A 118 -22.99 3.66 2.64
CA PHE A 118 -23.03 4.97 1.99
C PHE A 118 -24.37 5.26 1.30
N GLU A 119 -24.97 4.26 0.65
CA GLU A 119 -26.30 4.40 0.07
C GLU A 119 -27.36 4.71 1.12
N GLN A 120 -27.32 4.05 2.29
CA GLN A 120 -28.25 4.36 3.38
C GLN A 120 -28.03 5.79 3.90
N ALA A 121 -26.78 6.20 4.10
CA ALA A 121 -26.46 7.57 4.51
C ALA A 121 -26.97 8.60 3.50
N LEU A 122 -26.78 8.35 2.20
CA LEU A 122 -27.22 9.22 1.12
C LEU A 122 -28.74 9.26 0.98
N ARG A 123 -29.45 8.14 1.16
CA ARG A 123 -30.93 8.14 1.18
C ARG A 123 -31.50 9.07 2.26
N LEU A 124 -30.85 9.10 3.41
CA LEU A 124 -31.26 9.94 4.54
C LEU A 124 -30.85 11.41 4.35
N GLN A 125 -29.76 11.67 3.62
CA GLN A 125 -29.28 13.02 3.30
C GLN A 125 -28.78 13.10 1.84
N PRO A 126 -29.69 13.27 0.86
CA PRO A 126 -29.36 13.18 -0.57
C PRO A 126 -28.34 14.20 -1.07
N ASP A 127 -28.27 15.36 -0.41
CA ASP A 127 -27.44 16.50 -0.80
C ASP A 127 -26.23 16.70 0.15
N ASN A 128 -25.86 15.66 0.91
CA ASN A 128 -24.67 15.73 1.75
C ASN A 128 -23.39 15.52 0.93
N VAL A 129 -22.63 16.60 0.76
CA VAL A 129 -21.38 16.64 -0.01
C VAL A 129 -20.32 15.66 0.51
N GLU A 130 -20.21 15.45 1.82
CA GLU A 130 -19.24 14.53 2.42
C GLU A 130 -19.56 13.07 2.08
N ILE A 131 -20.85 12.70 2.13
CA ILE A 131 -21.30 11.36 1.75
C ILE A 131 -21.07 11.12 0.26
N LEU A 132 -21.41 12.10 -0.58
CA LEU A 132 -21.15 12.04 -2.02
C LEU A 132 -19.65 11.90 -2.31
N TYR A 133 -18.79 12.65 -1.62
CA TYR A 133 -17.33 12.55 -1.74
C TYR A 133 -16.83 11.12 -1.45
N ASN A 134 -17.25 10.53 -0.33
CA ASN A 134 -16.85 9.16 0.02
C ASN A 134 -17.36 8.11 -0.97
N LEU A 135 -18.58 8.31 -1.50
CA LEU A 135 -19.15 7.42 -2.51
C LEU A 135 -18.40 7.52 -3.86
N ILE A 136 -17.97 8.73 -4.26
CA ILE A 136 -17.11 8.94 -5.43
C ILE A 136 -15.80 8.16 -5.27
N GLU A 137 -15.13 8.27 -4.12
CA GLU A 137 -13.91 7.52 -3.86
C GLU A 137 -14.13 6.00 -3.91
N LEU A 138 -15.24 5.50 -3.36
CA LEU A 138 -15.57 4.08 -3.41
C LEU A 138 -15.82 3.58 -4.83
N TYR A 139 -16.60 4.32 -5.63
CA TYR A 139 -16.84 3.98 -7.03
C TYR A 139 -15.56 4.06 -7.87
N GLU A 140 -14.70 5.04 -7.60
CA GLU A 140 -13.40 5.15 -8.26
C GLU A 140 -12.50 3.94 -7.93
N LYS A 141 -12.39 3.56 -6.65
CA LYS A 141 -11.61 2.39 -6.21
C LYS A 141 -12.15 1.07 -6.77
N THR A 142 -13.48 0.96 -6.92
CA THR A 142 -14.14 -0.23 -7.49
C THR A 142 -14.32 -0.18 -9.00
N ASN A 143 -13.67 0.77 -9.68
CA ASN A 143 -13.68 0.93 -11.14
C ASN A 143 -15.08 1.22 -11.76
N GLN A 144 -16.03 1.68 -10.97
CA GLN A 144 -17.37 2.10 -11.42
C GLN A 144 -17.37 3.58 -11.86
N LEU A 145 -16.51 3.90 -12.84
CA LEU A 145 -16.19 5.28 -13.23
C LEU A 145 -17.38 6.14 -13.68
N PRO A 146 -18.35 5.63 -14.47
CA PRO A 146 -19.52 6.41 -14.86
C PRO A 146 -20.38 6.86 -13.68
N LEU A 147 -20.59 5.97 -12.70
CA LEU A 147 -21.32 6.27 -11.47
C LEU A 147 -20.58 7.29 -10.61
N ALA A 148 -19.25 7.13 -10.47
CA ALA A 148 -18.41 8.10 -9.78
C ALA A 148 -18.52 9.50 -10.41
N ARG A 149 -18.51 9.58 -11.74
CA ARG A 149 -18.62 10.85 -12.48
C ARG A 149 -19.99 11.51 -12.28
N GLU A 150 -21.07 10.74 -12.29
CA GLU A 150 -22.42 11.27 -12.01
C GLU A 150 -22.48 11.89 -10.60
N LYS A 151 -21.99 11.17 -9.58
CA LYS A 151 -21.97 11.68 -8.19
C LYS A 151 -21.05 12.89 -8.04
N ALA A 152 -19.91 12.92 -8.71
CA ALA A 152 -19.02 14.08 -8.71
C ALA A 152 -19.69 15.31 -9.31
N LYS A 153 -20.39 15.17 -10.45
CA LYS A 153 -21.17 16.25 -11.05
C LYS A 153 -22.27 16.73 -10.11
N HIS A 154 -23.00 15.82 -9.46
CA HIS A 154 -24.02 16.18 -8.48
C HIS A 154 -23.44 16.97 -7.30
N ALA A 155 -22.35 16.48 -6.70
CA ALA A 155 -21.69 17.14 -5.58
C ALA A 155 -21.16 18.54 -5.95
N LEU A 156 -20.67 18.73 -7.18
CA LEU A 156 -20.22 20.03 -7.69
C LEU A 156 -21.35 21.01 -8.00
N LEU A 157 -22.60 20.55 -8.20
CA LEU A 157 -23.75 21.47 -8.24
C LEU A 157 -24.03 22.08 -6.86
N LEU A 158 -23.79 21.30 -5.80
CA LEU A 158 -23.99 21.71 -4.42
C LEU A 158 -22.83 22.55 -3.88
N ALA A 159 -21.59 22.24 -4.30
CA ALA A 159 -20.38 22.94 -3.89
C ALA A 159 -19.42 23.18 -5.07
N PRO A 160 -19.70 24.16 -5.97
CA PRO A 160 -18.96 24.37 -7.22
C PRO A 160 -17.46 24.67 -7.08
N ASP A 161 -17.10 25.31 -5.97
CA ASP A 161 -15.73 25.76 -5.69
C ASP A 161 -14.95 24.83 -4.75
N HIS A 162 -15.49 23.65 -4.41
CA HIS A 162 -14.86 22.72 -3.47
C HIS A 162 -13.64 22.02 -4.11
N PRO A 163 -12.39 22.38 -3.74
CA PRO A 163 -11.22 21.91 -4.47
C PRO A 163 -11.02 20.39 -4.46
N PRO A 164 -11.24 19.66 -3.34
CA PRO A 164 -11.17 18.21 -3.36
C PRO A 164 -12.16 17.55 -4.33
N LEU A 165 -13.36 18.12 -4.53
CA LEU A 165 -14.34 17.55 -5.47
C LEU A 165 -13.93 17.79 -6.93
N ARG A 166 -13.41 18.99 -7.23
CA ARG A 166 -12.85 19.29 -8.56
C ARG A 166 -11.66 18.39 -8.88
N TYR A 167 -10.79 18.11 -7.91
CA TYR A 167 -9.71 17.14 -8.06
C TYR A 167 -10.23 15.72 -8.36
N GLN A 168 -11.24 15.24 -7.62
CA GLN A 168 -11.87 13.94 -7.90
C GLN A 168 -12.46 13.89 -9.31
N LEU A 169 -13.13 14.95 -9.76
CA LEU A 169 -13.63 15.03 -11.14
C LEU A 169 -12.49 14.97 -12.16
N ALA A 170 -11.40 15.74 -11.98
CA ALA A 170 -10.24 15.70 -12.87
C ALA A 170 -9.63 14.28 -12.96
N LYS A 171 -9.50 13.60 -11.81
CA LYS A 171 -9.02 12.21 -11.74
C LYS A 171 -9.93 11.27 -12.53
N LEU A 172 -11.25 11.42 -12.40
CA LEU A 172 -12.23 10.62 -13.14
C LEU A 172 -12.19 10.89 -14.64
N GLU A 173 -12.10 12.15 -15.07
CA GLU A 173 -11.97 12.52 -16.48
C GLU A 173 -10.68 11.93 -17.09
N TYR A 174 -9.55 11.99 -16.38
CA TYR A 174 -8.32 11.33 -16.80
C TYR A 174 -8.50 9.82 -16.97
N ARG A 175 -9.12 9.14 -15.99
CA ARG A 175 -9.37 7.69 -16.06
C ARG A 175 -10.34 7.27 -17.16
N LEU A 176 -11.28 8.14 -17.51
CA LEU A 176 -12.22 7.95 -18.63
C LEU A 176 -11.62 8.31 -20.00
N GLY A 177 -10.38 8.80 -20.04
CA GLY A 177 -9.68 9.17 -21.27
C GLY A 177 -9.89 10.64 -21.71
N SER A 178 -10.73 11.40 -21.03
CA SER A 178 -10.97 12.84 -21.25
C SER A 178 -9.81 13.71 -20.74
N CYS A 179 -8.60 13.50 -21.28
CA CYS A 179 -7.37 14.06 -20.73
C CYS A 179 -7.29 15.58 -20.83
N GLN A 180 -7.84 16.16 -21.90
CA GLN A 180 -7.92 17.60 -22.10
C GLN A 180 -8.77 18.26 -20.99
N THR A 181 -9.97 17.74 -20.75
CA THR A 181 -10.86 18.23 -19.68
C THR A 181 -10.23 18.08 -18.30
N ALA A 182 -9.55 16.97 -18.03
CA ALA A 182 -8.81 16.80 -16.79
C ALA A 182 -7.71 17.88 -16.63
N GLY A 183 -6.97 18.17 -17.70
CA GLY A 183 -5.94 19.20 -17.75
C GLY A 183 -6.46 20.62 -17.48
N GLU A 184 -7.62 20.97 -18.04
CA GLU A 184 -8.30 22.26 -17.80
C GLU A 184 -8.69 22.43 -16.33
N ILE A 185 -9.30 21.41 -15.72
CA ILE A 185 -9.69 21.44 -14.30
C ILE A 185 -8.45 21.58 -13.41
N ILE A 186 -7.37 20.86 -13.72
CA ILE A 186 -6.09 20.92 -13.00
C ILE A 186 -5.46 22.30 -13.11
N ALA A 187 -5.50 22.94 -14.29
CA ALA A 187 -4.95 24.28 -14.48
C ALA A 187 -5.67 25.30 -13.59
N ASP A 188 -7.00 25.32 -13.58
CA ASP A 188 -7.81 26.19 -12.70
C ASP A 188 -7.54 25.92 -11.21
N LEU A 189 -7.38 24.65 -10.81
CA LEU A 189 -7.07 24.32 -9.42
C LEU A 189 -5.72 24.87 -8.97
N LEU A 190 -4.70 24.84 -9.84
CA LEU A 190 -3.35 25.32 -9.53
C LEU A 190 -3.22 26.85 -9.48
N GLU A 191 -4.24 27.59 -9.93
CA GLU A 191 -4.31 29.05 -9.75
C GLU A 191 -4.78 29.45 -8.34
N ARG A 192 -5.26 28.49 -7.54
CA ARG A 192 -5.81 28.71 -6.20
C ARG A 192 -4.76 28.45 -5.12
N ASN A 193 -4.92 29.10 -3.96
CA ASN A 193 -4.13 28.78 -2.77
C ASN A 193 -4.73 27.54 -2.08
N LEU A 194 -4.12 26.37 -2.29
CA LEU A 194 -4.57 25.09 -1.76
C LEU A 194 -3.64 24.61 -0.65
N ASP A 195 -4.11 23.65 0.14
CA ASP A 195 -3.24 22.99 1.10
C ASP A 195 -2.15 22.16 0.39
N HIS A 196 -1.07 21.90 1.13
CA HIS A 196 0.13 21.24 0.60
C HIS A 196 -0.15 19.82 0.06
N ASP A 197 -1.01 19.05 0.72
CA ASP A 197 -1.31 17.66 0.37
C ASP A 197 -2.14 17.57 -0.91
N LEU A 198 -3.18 18.40 -1.02
CA LEU A 198 -3.98 18.47 -2.24
C LEU A 198 -3.17 18.98 -3.42
N THR A 199 -2.31 19.98 -3.21
CA THR A 199 -1.44 20.53 -4.25
C THR A 199 -0.50 19.47 -4.82
N GLN A 200 0.11 18.65 -3.95
CA GLN A 200 0.97 17.54 -4.37
C GLN A 200 0.22 16.54 -5.25
N LYS A 201 -0.99 16.12 -4.83
CA LYS A 201 -1.84 15.20 -5.61
C LYS A 201 -2.22 15.76 -6.98
N ILE A 202 -2.50 17.06 -7.06
CA ILE A 202 -2.83 17.74 -8.32
C ILE A 202 -1.63 17.75 -9.26
N PHE A 203 -0.42 18.06 -8.77
CA PHE A 203 0.79 17.99 -9.60
C PHE A 203 1.08 16.58 -10.10
N HIS A 204 0.86 15.57 -9.25
CA HIS A 204 1.02 14.18 -9.67
C HIS A 204 0.05 13.82 -10.81
N LEU A 205 -1.24 14.16 -10.65
CA LEU A 205 -2.25 13.94 -11.69
C LEU A 205 -1.94 14.74 -12.96
N ARG A 206 -1.41 15.96 -12.85
CA ARG A 206 -0.95 16.76 -13.99
C ARG A 206 0.15 16.03 -14.77
N GLY A 207 1.10 15.42 -14.07
CA GLY A 207 2.15 14.60 -14.68
C GLY A 207 1.56 13.44 -15.51
N GLN A 208 0.58 12.74 -14.95
CA GLN A 208 -0.12 11.65 -15.63
C GLN A 208 -0.92 12.12 -16.86
N VAL A 209 -1.62 13.26 -16.75
CA VAL A 209 -2.39 13.85 -17.84
C VAL A 209 -1.47 14.30 -18.97
N CYS A 210 -0.41 15.06 -18.68
CA CYS A 210 0.56 15.51 -19.68
C CYS A 210 1.27 14.34 -20.38
N ASP A 211 1.64 13.29 -19.64
CA ASP A 211 2.23 12.07 -20.22
C ASP A 211 1.29 11.42 -21.24
N ARG A 212 0.01 11.28 -20.90
CA ARG A 212 -0.99 10.70 -21.80
C ARG A 212 -1.29 11.59 -23.02
N LEU A 213 -1.10 12.90 -22.90
CA LEU A 213 -1.21 13.86 -23.99
C LEU A 213 0.06 13.94 -24.87
N GLY A 214 1.14 13.23 -24.50
CA GLY A 214 2.43 13.31 -25.20
C GLY A 214 3.26 14.56 -24.87
N GLU A 215 2.87 15.32 -23.85
CA GLU A 215 3.57 16.53 -23.40
C GLU A 215 4.66 16.18 -22.38
N TYR A 216 5.67 15.43 -22.81
CA TYR A 216 6.60 14.74 -21.90
C TYR A 216 7.42 15.68 -21.00
N ASP A 217 7.86 16.84 -21.49
CA ASP A 217 8.58 17.82 -20.67
C ASP A 217 7.70 18.41 -19.56
N ARG A 218 6.44 18.73 -19.88
CA ARG A 218 5.46 19.21 -18.90
C ARG A 218 5.10 18.12 -17.90
N ALA A 219 5.03 16.87 -18.36
CA ALA A 219 4.80 15.71 -17.50
C ALA A 219 5.94 15.54 -16.49
N PHE A 220 7.19 15.58 -16.95
CA PHE A 220 8.38 15.48 -16.10
C PHE A 220 8.40 16.57 -15.04
N ALA A 221 8.20 17.84 -15.44
CA ALA A 221 8.16 18.96 -14.52
C ALA A 221 7.06 18.82 -13.45
N ALA A 222 5.87 18.33 -13.83
CA ALA A 222 4.78 18.12 -12.89
C ALA A 222 5.07 16.98 -11.88
N PHE A 223 5.66 15.87 -12.32
CA PHE A 223 6.12 14.82 -11.40
C PHE A 223 7.21 15.33 -10.46
N GLN A 224 8.15 16.12 -10.96
CA GLN A 224 9.17 16.75 -10.15
C GLN A 224 8.56 17.65 -9.06
N GLN A 225 7.61 18.53 -9.41
CA GLN A 225 6.91 19.40 -8.46
C GLN A 225 6.16 18.61 -7.39
N ALA A 226 5.48 17.53 -7.77
CA ALA A 226 4.82 16.64 -6.80
C ALA A 226 5.82 16.02 -5.81
N ASN A 227 6.96 15.55 -6.31
CA ASN A 227 7.99 14.93 -5.47
C ASN A 227 8.73 15.94 -4.59
N GLU A 228 8.94 17.17 -5.06
CA GLU A 228 9.48 18.28 -4.27
C GLU A 228 8.57 18.59 -3.08
N LEU A 229 7.25 18.64 -3.29
CA LEU A 229 6.29 18.80 -2.20
C LEU A 229 6.34 17.62 -1.21
N LEU A 230 6.47 16.38 -1.69
CA LEU A 230 6.68 15.22 -0.80
C LEU A 230 7.97 15.34 0.02
N ALA A 231 9.06 15.83 -0.59
CA ALA A 231 10.35 16.02 0.07
C ALA A 231 10.31 17.04 1.22
N LEU A 232 9.41 18.02 1.14
CA LEU A 232 9.23 19.07 2.15
C LEU A 232 8.37 18.62 3.36
N THR A 233 7.79 17.41 3.32
CA THR A 233 6.97 16.93 4.43
C THR A 233 7.83 16.61 5.67
N PRO A 234 7.32 16.82 6.90
CA PRO A 234 8.04 16.43 8.12
C PRO A 234 8.41 14.94 8.16
N LEU A 235 7.59 14.08 7.56
CA LEU A 235 7.85 12.65 7.43
C LEU A 235 9.09 12.36 6.58
N ALA A 236 9.27 13.07 5.46
CA ALA A 236 10.46 12.92 4.62
C ALA A 236 11.74 13.28 5.41
N GLY A 237 11.71 14.39 6.16
CA GLY A 237 12.80 14.78 7.05
C GLY A 237 13.13 13.73 8.11
N ALA A 238 12.11 13.16 8.76
CA ALA A 238 12.28 12.11 9.77
C ALA A 238 12.84 10.79 9.22
N LEU A 239 12.59 10.48 7.95
CA LEU A 239 13.04 9.26 7.29
C LEU A 239 14.40 9.40 6.59
N ALA A 240 14.90 10.63 6.37
CA ALA A 240 16.14 10.89 5.66
C ALA A 240 17.39 10.20 6.26
N PRO A 241 17.60 10.15 7.59
CA PRO A 241 18.72 9.40 8.18
C PRO A 241 18.67 7.91 7.85
N ARG A 242 17.48 7.30 7.93
CA ARG A 242 17.26 5.87 7.64
C ARG A 242 17.49 5.54 6.16
N ARG A 243 17.20 6.48 5.25
CA ARG A 243 17.55 6.36 3.83
C ARG A 243 19.07 6.28 3.66
N THR A 244 19.82 7.15 4.32
CA THR A 244 21.30 7.15 4.27
C THR A 244 21.88 5.85 4.84
N GLU A 245 21.34 5.37 5.96
CA GLU A 245 21.73 4.07 6.55
C GLU A 245 21.48 2.91 5.57
N LEU A 246 20.34 2.88 4.87
CA LEU A 246 20.04 1.88 3.86
C LEU A 246 21.06 1.87 2.71
N LEU A 247 21.43 3.05 2.19
CA LEU A 247 22.44 3.16 1.13
C LEU A 247 23.80 2.64 1.60
N ASN A 248 24.25 3.08 2.78
CA ASN A 248 25.48 2.62 3.40
C ASN A 248 25.47 1.10 3.63
N PHE A 249 24.33 0.55 4.05
CA PHE A 249 24.13 -0.88 4.22
C PHE A 249 24.32 -1.60 2.89
N ILE A 250 23.66 -1.18 1.80
CA ILE A 250 23.77 -1.81 0.48
C ILE A 250 25.21 -1.79 -0.04
N GLU A 251 25.89 -0.65 0.04
CA GLU A 251 27.24 -0.48 -0.52
C GLU A 251 28.30 -1.30 0.25
N ARG A 252 28.14 -1.47 1.56
CA ARG A 252 29.11 -2.20 2.40
C ARG A 252 28.95 -3.72 2.36
N GLN A 253 27.84 -4.24 1.81
CA GLN A 253 27.58 -5.68 1.75
C GLN A 253 28.61 -6.46 0.92
N GLN A 254 29.15 -5.85 -0.15
CA GLN A 254 30.14 -6.51 -1.01
C GLN A 254 31.43 -6.90 -0.27
N GLY A 255 31.74 -6.19 0.82
CA GLY A 255 32.85 -6.51 1.72
C GLY A 255 32.72 -7.89 2.36
N ILE A 256 31.50 -8.21 2.78
CA ILE A 256 31.13 -9.31 3.68
C ILE A 256 30.77 -10.56 2.87
N PHE A 257 30.01 -10.39 1.80
CA PHE A 257 29.42 -11.49 1.03
C PHE A 257 30.28 -11.93 -0.16
N ARG A 258 31.57 -12.19 0.09
CA ARG A 258 32.48 -12.81 -0.88
C ARG A 258 32.58 -14.31 -0.69
N ARG A 259 32.88 -15.02 -1.78
CA ARG A 259 32.96 -16.49 -1.78
C ARG A 259 33.96 -17.02 -0.74
N GLU A 260 35.09 -16.32 -0.58
CA GLU A 260 36.15 -16.66 0.37
C GLU A 260 35.64 -16.54 1.81
N ARG A 261 35.01 -15.40 2.15
CA ARG A 261 34.46 -15.16 3.49
C ARG A 261 33.28 -16.06 3.83
N ILE A 262 32.43 -16.39 2.85
CA ILE A 262 31.30 -17.30 3.05
C ILE A 262 31.79 -18.72 3.41
N ARG A 263 32.96 -19.14 2.92
CA ARG A 263 33.56 -20.44 3.27
C ARG A 263 34.08 -20.49 4.71
N GLU A 264 34.36 -19.33 5.31
CA GLU A 264 34.81 -19.22 6.70
C GLU A 264 33.65 -19.30 7.69
N TRP A 265 32.39 -19.22 7.23
CA TRP A 265 31.23 -19.25 8.10
C TRP A 265 31.05 -20.62 8.78
N LEU A 266 30.62 -20.58 10.04
CA LEU A 266 30.20 -21.79 10.74
C LEU A 266 29.09 -22.50 9.95
N PRO A 267 29.15 -23.85 9.83
CA PRO A 267 28.14 -24.62 9.13
C PRO A 267 26.74 -24.28 9.64
N ALA A 268 25.82 -24.02 8.71
CA ALA A 268 24.42 -23.86 9.08
C ALA A 268 23.84 -25.21 9.53
N ALA A 269 22.83 -25.20 10.40
CA ALA A 269 22.05 -26.39 10.72
C ALA A 269 21.55 -27.07 9.42
N SER A 270 21.53 -28.41 9.41
CA SER A 270 20.97 -29.15 8.28
C SER A 270 19.51 -28.73 8.07
N ASP A 271 19.15 -28.47 6.81
CA ASP A 271 17.80 -28.09 6.40
C ASP A 271 17.14 -29.24 5.63
N GLU A 272 16.90 -30.34 6.35
CA GLU A 272 16.35 -31.60 5.82
C GLU A 272 14.82 -31.65 5.84
N GLN A 273 14.18 -30.84 6.69
CA GLN A 273 12.75 -31.00 7.01
C GLN A 273 11.80 -30.05 6.24
N GLY A 274 12.29 -29.20 5.33
CA GLY A 274 11.43 -28.21 4.66
C GLY A 274 11.74 -28.02 3.18
N LEU A 275 10.70 -27.81 2.38
CA LEU A 275 10.80 -27.24 1.04
C LEU A 275 11.60 -25.93 1.12
N ALA A 276 12.55 -25.76 0.19
CA ALA A 276 13.33 -24.55 0.12
C ALA A 276 12.42 -23.34 -0.19
N PRO A 277 12.58 -22.21 0.50
CA PRO A 277 11.75 -21.04 0.23
C PRO A 277 12.01 -20.51 -1.18
N VAL A 278 10.94 -20.02 -1.79
CA VAL A 278 10.97 -19.41 -3.12
C VAL A 278 10.76 -17.92 -2.96
N PHE A 279 11.68 -17.11 -3.47
CA PHE A 279 11.57 -15.66 -3.46
C PHE A 279 11.35 -15.13 -4.87
N LEU A 280 10.38 -14.24 -5.05
CA LEU A 280 10.22 -13.46 -6.28
C LEU A 280 10.60 -12.00 -5.99
N ILE A 281 11.71 -11.57 -6.57
CA ILE A 281 12.34 -10.29 -6.27
C ILE A 281 12.68 -9.53 -7.55
N GLY A 282 13.13 -8.29 -7.39
CA GLY A 282 13.55 -7.44 -8.49
C GLY A 282 13.60 -6.00 -8.02
N PHE A 283 14.20 -5.11 -8.80
CA PHE A 283 14.07 -3.69 -8.47
C PHE A 283 12.59 -3.28 -8.58
N PRO A 284 12.03 -2.41 -7.70
CA PRO A 284 10.64 -1.96 -7.81
C PRO A 284 10.30 -1.50 -9.24
N ARG A 285 9.09 -1.82 -9.73
CA ARG A 285 8.63 -1.54 -11.12
C ARG A 285 9.33 -2.34 -12.23
N SER A 286 10.13 -3.35 -11.90
CA SER A 286 10.72 -4.28 -12.87
C SER A 286 9.73 -5.27 -13.50
N GLY A 287 8.52 -5.42 -12.95
CA GLY A 287 7.51 -6.35 -13.47
C GLY A 287 7.25 -7.59 -12.60
N THR A 288 7.72 -7.58 -11.35
CA THR A 288 7.46 -8.65 -10.37
C THR A 288 5.98 -8.95 -10.15
N THR A 289 5.08 -7.96 -10.30
CA THR A 289 3.63 -8.18 -10.19
C THR A 289 3.10 -9.10 -11.29
N LEU A 290 3.55 -8.88 -12.54
CA LEU A 290 3.17 -9.74 -13.67
C LEU A 290 3.68 -11.16 -13.47
N ALA A 291 4.96 -11.30 -13.08
CA ALA A 291 5.54 -12.61 -12.78
C ALA A 291 4.82 -13.31 -11.60
N GLY A 292 4.41 -12.55 -10.58
CA GLY A 292 3.67 -13.07 -9.43
C GLY A 292 2.26 -13.55 -9.78
N GLN A 293 1.58 -12.84 -10.68
CA GLN A 293 0.26 -13.21 -11.21
C GLN A 293 0.32 -14.46 -12.08
N LEU A 294 1.32 -14.53 -12.97
CA LEU A 294 1.61 -15.73 -13.76
C LEU A 294 1.80 -16.94 -12.84
N LEU A 295 2.65 -16.80 -11.82
CA LEU A 295 2.89 -17.87 -10.86
C LEU A 295 1.61 -18.27 -10.12
N ALA A 296 0.80 -17.30 -9.70
CA ALA A 296 -0.47 -17.54 -9.02
C ALA A 296 -1.54 -18.20 -9.90
N ALA A 297 -1.35 -18.26 -11.22
CA ALA A 297 -2.25 -18.99 -12.12
C ALA A 297 -2.11 -20.52 -11.98
N HIS A 298 -0.95 -21.01 -11.53
CA HIS A 298 -0.70 -22.44 -11.34
C HIS A 298 -1.32 -22.93 -10.01
N SER A 299 -2.11 -24.01 -10.03
CA SER A 299 -2.90 -24.49 -8.87
C SER A 299 -2.07 -24.81 -7.62
N ARG A 300 -0.82 -25.26 -7.82
CA ARG A 300 0.14 -25.57 -6.75
C ARG A 300 0.97 -24.39 -6.25
N VAL A 301 0.73 -23.16 -6.72
CA VAL A 301 1.54 -22.00 -6.33
C VAL A 301 0.69 -20.97 -5.58
N ILE A 302 1.25 -20.46 -4.49
CA ILE A 302 0.65 -19.38 -3.72
C ILE A 302 1.65 -18.23 -3.67
N THR A 303 1.30 -17.11 -4.28
CA THR A 303 2.14 -15.91 -4.26
C THR A 303 1.73 -15.00 -3.12
N LEU A 304 2.63 -14.75 -2.17
CA LEU A 304 2.43 -13.77 -1.11
C LEU A 304 2.85 -12.39 -1.61
N GLU A 305 1.95 -11.42 -1.55
CA GLU A 305 2.19 -10.08 -2.07
C GLU A 305 2.80 -9.16 -1.00
N GLU A 306 4.11 -8.88 -1.12
CA GLU A 306 4.85 -7.85 -0.37
C GLU A 306 4.71 -7.92 1.16
N GLN A 307 4.59 -9.14 1.68
CA GLN A 307 4.51 -9.38 3.12
C GLN A 307 5.86 -9.10 3.81
N PRO A 308 5.86 -8.63 5.07
CA PRO A 308 7.08 -8.34 5.82
C PRO A 308 7.71 -9.60 6.42
N THR A 309 7.82 -10.70 5.65
CA THR A 309 8.24 -12.02 6.11
C THR A 309 9.66 -12.05 6.68
N LEU A 310 10.56 -11.22 6.15
CA LEU A 310 11.93 -11.05 6.62
C LEU A 310 12.12 -9.85 7.56
N ALA A 311 11.07 -9.16 8.01
CA ALA A 311 11.21 -7.90 8.74
C ALA A 311 12.03 -8.03 10.03
N GLN A 312 11.81 -9.10 10.82
CA GLN A 312 12.60 -9.36 12.02
C GLN A 312 14.08 -9.56 11.70
N LEU A 313 14.37 -10.30 10.62
CA LEU A 313 15.73 -10.57 10.18
C LEU A 313 16.43 -9.30 9.70
N ILE A 314 15.73 -8.49 8.91
CA ILE A 314 16.23 -7.21 8.41
C ILE A 314 16.51 -6.25 9.57
N ALA A 315 15.63 -6.19 10.57
CA ALA A 315 15.84 -5.38 11.76
C ALA A 315 17.04 -5.86 12.59
N GLU A 316 17.25 -7.17 12.69
CA GLU A 316 18.35 -7.75 13.46
C GLU A 316 19.72 -7.50 12.80
N PHE A 317 19.78 -7.52 11.47
CA PHE A 317 21.00 -7.38 10.68
C PHE A 317 21.02 -6.10 9.84
N SER A 318 20.49 -5.00 10.40
CA SER A 318 20.29 -3.73 9.68
C SER A 318 21.56 -2.90 9.46
N SER A 319 22.72 -3.33 9.98
CA SER A 319 23.98 -2.58 9.88
C SER A 319 25.15 -3.48 9.46
N PRO A 320 26.21 -2.92 8.85
CA PRO A 320 27.43 -3.66 8.51
C PRO A 320 28.07 -4.39 9.68
N GLU A 321 28.06 -3.78 10.87
CA GLU A 321 28.62 -4.35 12.11
C GLU A 321 27.82 -5.58 12.54
N ARG A 322 26.48 -5.53 12.41
CA ARG A 322 25.60 -6.66 12.66
C ARG A 322 25.78 -7.75 11.62
N LEU A 323 25.97 -7.40 10.34
CA LEU A 323 26.24 -8.37 9.27
C LEU A 323 27.55 -9.15 9.49
N ALA A 324 28.57 -8.53 10.10
CA ALA A 324 29.82 -9.23 10.40
C ALA A 324 29.59 -10.44 11.35
N LEU A 325 28.57 -10.38 12.21
CA LEU A 325 28.21 -11.46 13.14
C LEU A 325 27.62 -12.70 12.44
N LEU A 326 27.26 -12.62 11.16
CA LEU A 326 26.67 -13.74 10.42
C LEU A 326 27.60 -14.95 10.36
N ALA A 327 28.92 -14.72 10.32
CA ALA A 327 29.93 -15.77 10.21
C ALA A 327 29.90 -16.74 11.38
N ASP A 328 29.68 -16.21 12.59
CA ASP A 328 29.80 -16.94 13.85
C ASP A 328 28.44 -17.36 14.44
N LEU A 329 27.35 -17.20 13.68
CA LEU A 329 26.03 -17.61 14.15
C LEU A 329 25.97 -19.10 14.49
N ALA A 330 25.50 -19.40 15.69
CA ALA A 330 25.25 -20.75 16.13
C ALA A 330 24.16 -21.43 15.25
N PRO A 331 24.30 -22.72 14.93
CA PRO A 331 23.30 -23.46 14.14
C PRO A 331 21.87 -23.35 14.68
N ALA A 332 21.71 -23.33 16.01
CA ALA A 332 20.41 -23.19 16.68
C ALA A 332 19.72 -21.84 16.40
N ALA A 333 20.49 -20.74 16.30
CA ALA A 333 19.94 -19.42 15.98
C ALA A 333 19.39 -19.39 14.56
N ILE A 334 20.12 -20.00 13.61
CA ILE A 334 19.68 -20.13 12.21
C ILE A 334 18.40 -20.99 12.13
N ALA A 335 18.34 -22.10 12.87
CA ALA A 335 17.17 -22.97 12.92
C ALA A 335 15.92 -22.25 13.47
N ALA A 336 16.08 -21.44 14.53
CA ALA A 336 14.98 -20.65 15.09
C ALA A 336 14.42 -19.63 14.10
N VAL A 337 15.30 -18.93 13.37
CA VAL A 337 14.89 -17.99 12.30
C VAL A 337 14.12 -18.71 11.20
N ARG A 338 14.61 -19.89 10.76
CA ARG A 338 13.92 -20.69 9.74
C ARG A 338 12.53 -21.12 10.18
N GLU A 339 12.38 -21.60 11.42
CA GLU A 339 11.08 -22.05 11.92
C GLU A 339 10.09 -20.89 12.03
N ASN A 340 10.55 -19.74 12.52
CA ASN A 340 9.72 -18.55 12.57
C ASN A 340 9.27 -18.09 11.18
N TYR A 341 10.18 -18.08 10.21
CA TYR A 341 9.86 -17.74 8.82
C TYR A 341 8.83 -18.71 8.21
N ARG A 342 9.00 -20.03 8.40
CA ARG A 342 8.03 -21.05 7.92
C ARG A 342 6.67 -20.95 8.58
N ARG A 343 6.64 -20.68 9.88
CA ARG A 343 5.40 -20.44 10.61
C ARG A 343 4.67 -19.24 10.00
N LEU A 344 5.36 -18.13 9.78
CA LEU A 344 4.78 -16.93 9.17
C LEU A 344 4.28 -17.17 7.74
N LEU A 345 5.03 -17.89 6.90
CA LEU A 345 4.57 -18.26 5.56
C LEU A 345 3.28 -19.10 5.60
N ARG A 346 3.19 -20.09 6.49
CA ARG A 346 1.99 -20.92 6.65
C ARG A 346 0.78 -20.11 7.13
N GLU A 347 1.00 -19.20 8.09
CA GLU A 347 -0.02 -18.29 8.60
C GLU A 347 -0.56 -17.38 7.48
N LEU A 348 0.33 -16.83 6.63
CA LEU A 348 -0.03 -15.93 5.54
C LEU A 348 -0.67 -16.66 4.34
N ALA A 349 -0.23 -17.88 4.02
CA ALA A 349 -0.79 -18.67 2.93
C ALA A 349 -2.20 -19.20 3.25
N GLY A 350 -2.54 -19.35 4.52
CA GLY A 350 -3.84 -19.84 4.97
C GLY A 350 -3.97 -21.38 4.98
N PRO A 351 -5.13 -21.90 5.42
CA PRO A 351 -5.37 -23.34 5.56
C PRO A 351 -5.46 -24.06 4.20
N GLY A 352 -5.11 -25.36 4.16
CA GLY A 352 -5.21 -26.20 2.96
C GLY A 352 -4.02 -26.16 2.00
N THR A 353 -2.88 -25.62 2.44
CA THR A 353 -1.73 -25.27 1.61
C THR A 353 -0.54 -26.22 1.75
N SER A 354 -0.74 -27.40 2.35
CA SER A 354 0.30 -28.34 2.77
C SER A 354 1.24 -28.80 1.65
N ASN A 355 0.80 -28.76 0.39
CA ASN A 355 1.56 -29.20 -0.80
C ASN A 355 1.85 -28.07 -1.81
N ALA A 356 1.53 -26.83 -1.46
CA ALA A 356 1.74 -25.67 -2.33
C ALA A 356 3.17 -25.13 -2.23
N ILE A 357 3.70 -24.65 -3.35
CA ILE A 357 4.90 -23.81 -3.38
C ILE A 357 4.48 -22.40 -2.99
N ILE A 358 4.97 -21.92 -1.85
CA ILE A 358 4.74 -20.55 -1.40
C ILE A 358 5.86 -19.67 -1.98
N VAL A 359 5.48 -18.72 -2.82
CA VAL A 359 6.36 -17.72 -3.41
C VAL A 359 6.26 -16.44 -2.59
N ASP A 360 7.34 -16.11 -1.90
CA ASP A 360 7.47 -14.88 -1.12
C ASP A 360 7.88 -13.74 -2.06
N LYS A 361 6.91 -13.00 -2.58
CA LYS A 361 7.15 -11.89 -3.51
C LYS A 361 7.35 -10.60 -2.74
N ASN A 362 8.56 -10.06 -2.81
CA ASN A 362 8.86 -8.72 -2.33
C ASN A 362 10.04 -8.14 -3.13
N PRO A 363 9.83 -7.11 -3.97
CA PRO A 363 10.90 -6.55 -4.80
C PRO A 363 12.14 -6.14 -3.98
N PHE A 364 11.92 -5.55 -2.80
CA PHE A 364 13.00 -5.02 -1.96
C PHE A 364 13.94 -6.09 -1.38
N TYR A 365 13.55 -7.36 -1.39
CA TYR A 365 14.41 -8.46 -0.92
C TYR A 365 15.66 -8.68 -1.78
N ILE A 366 15.73 -8.06 -2.96
CA ILE A 366 16.98 -7.95 -3.73
C ILE A 366 18.13 -7.32 -2.93
N CYS A 367 17.82 -6.41 -1.99
CA CYS A 367 18.84 -5.78 -1.13
C CYS A 367 19.36 -6.69 -0.02
N TYR A 368 18.75 -7.86 0.19
CA TYR A 368 18.96 -8.74 1.34
C TYR A 368 19.32 -10.17 0.93
N LEU A 369 19.76 -10.39 -0.31
CA LEU A 369 20.15 -11.72 -0.81
C LEU A 369 21.26 -12.38 0.02
N GLY A 370 22.19 -11.60 0.58
CA GLY A 370 23.21 -12.12 1.50
C GLY A 370 22.60 -12.76 2.76
N LEU A 371 21.57 -12.16 3.33
CA LEU A 371 20.81 -12.72 4.46
C LEU A 371 20.04 -13.97 4.02
N ILE A 372 19.34 -13.91 2.89
CA ILE A 372 18.65 -15.07 2.32
C ILE A 372 19.62 -16.24 2.14
N ARG A 373 20.83 -15.99 1.62
CA ARG A 373 21.86 -17.03 1.48
C ARG A 373 22.35 -17.61 2.79
N ARG A 374 22.51 -16.79 3.84
CA ARG A 374 22.97 -17.28 5.15
C ARG A 374 21.92 -18.18 5.80
N PHE A 375 20.66 -17.75 5.80
CA PHE A 375 19.59 -18.44 6.49
C PHE A 375 18.95 -19.54 5.65
N PHE A 376 18.87 -19.38 4.33
CA PHE A 376 18.20 -20.30 3.41
C PHE A 376 19.11 -20.67 2.22
N PRO A 377 20.17 -21.47 2.45
CA PRO A 377 21.17 -21.77 1.43
C PRO A 377 20.62 -22.54 0.22
N LYS A 378 19.48 -23.23 0.38
CA LYS A 378 18.78 -23.95 -0.69
C LYS A 378 17.69 -23.11 -1.38
N ALA A 379 17.49 -21.84 -0.98
CA ALA A 379 16.43 -21.00 -1.52
C ALA A 379 16.51 -20.90 -3.05
N LYS A 380 15.34 -20.92 -3.68
CA LYS A 380 15.18 -20.61 -5.10
C LYS A 380 14.79 -19.13 -5.21
N VAL A 381 15.50 -18.37 -6.04
CA VAL A 381 15.26 -16.94 -6.20
C VAL A 381 14.96 -16.66 -7.66
N ILE A 382 13.79 -16.10 -7.92
CA ILE A 382 13.40 -15.58 -9.24
C ILE A 382 13.61 -14.06 -9.20
N VAL A 383 14.39 -13.54 -10.13
CA VAL A 383 14.72 -12.12 -10.23
C VAL A 383 14.16 -11.57 -11.52
N VAL A 384 13.28 -10.58 -11.42
CA VAL A 384 12.72 -9.89 -12.58
C VAL A 384 13.53 -8.64 -12.87
N HIS A 385 13.98 -8.54 -14.11
CA HIS A 385 14.69 -7.40 -14.67
C HIS A 385 13.84 -6.73 -15.74
N ARG A 386 14.07 -5.44 -15.92
CA ARG A 386 13.50 -4.61 -16.98
C ARG A 386 14.51 -3.54 -17.33
N ASP A 387 14.35 -2.89 -18.49
CA ASP A 387 15.23 -1.81 -18.93
C ASP A 387 15.48 -0.81 -17.77
N PRO A 388 16.75 -0.67 -17.31
CA PRO A 388 17.15 0.25 -16.24
C PRO A 388 16.57 1.65 -16.37
N ARG A 389 16.44 2.17 -17.60
CA ARG A 389 15.94 3.52 -17.89
C ARG A 389 14.44 3.60 -17.61
N ASP A 390 13.67 2.62 -18.10
CA ASP A 390 12.23 2.53 -17.83
C ASP A 390 11.96 2.31 -16.35
N VAL A 391 12.77 1.49 -15.68
CA VAL A 391 12.63 1.23 -14.23
C VAL A 391 12.87 2.50 -13.42
N CYS A 392 13.95 3.24 -13.70
CA CYS A 392 14.24 4.48 -12.97
C CYS A 392 13.14 5.52 -13.20
N LEU A 393 12.77 5.74 -14.47
CA LEU A 393 11.70 6.68 -14.81
C LEU A 393 10.36 6.29 -14.17
N SER A 394 10.01 5.01 -14.21
CA SER A 394 8.77 4.49 -13.63
C SER A 394 8.73 4.61 -12.11
N ASN A 395 9.87 4.60 -11.40
CA ASN A 395 9.87 4.84 -9.96
C ASN A 395 9.76 6.33 -9.64
N PHE A 396 10.47 7.19 -10.39
CA PHE A 396 10.39 8.64 -10.24
C PHE A 396 8.97 9.19 -10.43
N MET A 397 8.19 8.62 -11.35
CA MET A 397 6.85 9.08 -11.71
C MET A 397 5.71 8.53 -10.83
N GLN A 398 6.00 7.79 -9.76
CA GLN A 398 4.96 7.13 -8.96
C GLN A 398 4.67 7.87 -7.65
N ASP A 399 3.41 7.87 -7.26
CA ASP A 399 2.96 8.41 -5.97
C ASP A 399 3.06 7.31 -4.91
N PHE A 400 4.13 7.35 -4.11
CA PHE A 400 4.42 6.34 -3.11
C PHE A 400 4.18 6.85 -1.69
N THR A 401 3.69 5.97 -0.82
CA THR A 401 3.73 6.20 0.63
C THR A 401 5.18 6.21 1.11
N LEU A 402 5.64 7.33 1.68
CA LEU A 402 7.05 7.49 2.05
C LEU A 402 7.56 6.40 3.00
N THR A 403 8.66 5.77 2.61
CA THR A 403 9.48 4.86 3.41
C THR A 403 10.96 5.18 3.15
N PRO A 404 11.92 4.70 3.97
CA PRO A 404 13.35 4.91 3.70
C PRO A 404 13.78 4.44 2.30
N PHE A 405 13.15 3.38 1.77
CA PHE A 405 13.36 2.90 0.41
C PHE A 405 12.83 3.90 -0.63
N LEU A 406 11.56 4.26 -0.52
CA LEU A 406 10.85 5.04 -1.53
C LEU A 406 11.28 6.52 -1.56
N LEU A 407 11.90 7.02 -0.49
CA LEU A 407 12.56 8.34 -0.49
C LEU A 407 13.66 8.46 -1.56
N ASN A 408 14.24 7.35 -2.02
CA ASN A 408 15.22 7.39 -3.11
C ASN A 408 14.59 7.72 -4.48
N PHE A 409 13.26 7.82 -4.58
CA PHE A 409 12.56 8.04 -5.83
C PHE A 409 12.08 9.47 -6.05
N LEU A 410 12.36 10.39 -5.12
CA LEU A 410 11.87 11.77 -5.21
C LEU A 410 12.55 12.57 -6.34
N THR A 411 13.81 12.28 -6.67
CA THR A 411 14.47 12.83 -7.86
C THR A 411 14.95 11.73 -8.78
N LEU A 412 15.04 12.03 -10.07
CA LEU A 412 15.56 11.08 -11.05
C LEU A 412 17.02 10.70 -10.75
N GLU A 413 17.84 11.67 -10.33
CA GLU A 413 19.24 11.41 -9.93
C GLU A 413 19.35 10.45 -8.73
N GLN A 414 18.54 10.67 -7.69
CA GLN A 414 18.50 9.78 -6.53
C GLN A 414 18.03 8.38 -6.93
N THR A 415 17.05 8.31 -7.83
CA THR A 415 16.52 7.05 -8.34
C THR A 415 17.60 6.26 -9.07
N VAL A 416 18.31 6.91 -10.00
CA VAL A 416 19.40 6.27 -10.76
C VAL A 416 20.55 5.87 -9.84
N SER A 417 20.92 6.70 -8.88
CA SER A 417 21.96 6.39 -7.90
C SER A 417 21.61 5.16 -7.08
N PHE A 418 20.36 5.07 -6.62
CA PHE A 418 19.86 3.94 -5.86
C PHE A 418 19.76 2.67 -6.69
N TYR A 419 19.24 2.76 -7.92
CA TYR A 419 19.24 1.65 -8.88
C TYR A 419 20.65 1.12 -9.11
N HIS A 420 21.60 2.03 -9.34
CA HIS A 420 23.00 1.67 -9.54
C HIS A 420 23.58 0.94 -8.33
N ALA A 421 23.38 1.45 -7.10
CA ALA A 421 23.89 0.81 -5.90
C ALA A 421 23.30 -0.60 -5.70
N VAL A 422 21.98 -0.74 -5.84
CA VAL A 422 21.28 -2.02 -5.69
C VAL A 422 21.72 -3.02 -6.75
N MET A 423 21.77 -2.63 -8.02
CA MET A 423 22.09 -3.55 -9.11
C MET A 423 23.57 -3.93 -9.15
N THR A 424 24.48 -3.01 -8.82
CA THR A 424 25.90 -3.36 -8.62
C THR A 424 26.04 -4.42 -7.51
N ASN A 425 25.31 -4.25 -6.41
CA ASN A 425 25.32 -5.23 -5.32
C ASN A 425 24.64 -6.56 -5.70
N PHE A 426 23.58 -6.52 -6.51
CA PHE A 426 22.95 -7.74 -7.05
C PHE A 426 23.91 -8.55 -7.92
N PHE A 427 24.63 -7.92 -8.87
CA PHE A 427 25.58 -8.63 -9.71
C PHE A 427 26.74 -9.22 -8.90
N HIS A 428 27.20 -8.51 -7.86
CA HIS A 428 28.13 -9.06 -6.89
C HIS A 428 27.57 -10.32 -6.20
N PHE A 429 26.32 -10.27 -5.73
CA PHE A 429 25.68 -11.43 -5.10
C PHE A 429 25.50 -12.61 -6.05
N ARG A 430 25.13 -12.35 -7.29
CA ARG A 430 25.00 -13.38 -8.34
C ARG A 430 26.28 -14.19 -8.49
N GLU A 431 27.44 -13.54 -8.41
CA GLU A 431 28.75 -14.20 -8.55
C GLU A 431 29.20 -14.93 -7.28
N HIS A 432 28.92 -14.39 -6.09
CA HIS A 432 29.54 -14.86 -4.85
C HIS A 432 28.65 -15.74 -3.95
N LEU A 433 27.33 -15.60 -4.00
CA LEU A 433 26.45 -16.27 -3.03
C LEU A 433 26.24 -17.76 -3.33
N ASN A 434 26.36 -18.22 -4.59
CA ASN A 434 26.03 -19.59 -4.98
C ASN A 434 24.60 -19.99 -4.54
N LEU A 435 23.64 -19.09 -4.77
CA LEU A 435 22.20 -19.35 -4.66
C LEU A 435 21.67 -19.87 -5.99
N ALA A 436 20.57 -20.62 -5.96
CA ALA A 436 19.82 -20.94 -7.17
C ALA A 436 19.03 -19.68 -7.59
N ILE A 437 19.52 -18.98 -8.62
CA ILE A 437 18.92 -17.75 -9.14
C ILE A 437 18.45 -17.99 -10.58
N LEU A 438 17.19 -17.69 -10.86
CA LEU A 438 16.62 -17.58 -12.21
C LEU A 438 16.39 -16.09 -12.51
N GLU A 439 17.09 -15.55 -13.51
CA GLU A 439 16.90 -14.18 -14.00
C GLU A 439 15.91 -14.18 -15.17
N ILE A 440 14.92 -13.29 -15.12
CA ILE A 440 13.87 -13.14 -16.13
C ILE A 440 13.82 -11.69 -16.57
N ARG A 441 13.70 -11.46 -17.88
CA ARG A 441 13.48 -10.11 -18.41
C ARG A 441 12.00 -9.91 -18.70
N TYR A 442 11.46 -8.81 -18.19
CA TYR A 442 10.08 -8.39 -18.44
C TYR A 442 9.77 -8.32 -19.94
N ASP A 443 10.68 -7.77 -20.74
CA ASP A 443 10.53 -7.68 -22.19
C ASP A 443 10.42 -9.06 -22.87
N ASP A 444 11.17 -10.05 -22.39
CA ASP A 444 11.13 -11.41 -22.91
C ASP A 444 9.84 -12.12 -22.46
N LEU A 445 9.41 -11.89 -21.21
CA LEU A 445 8.15 -12.42 -20.68
C LEU A 445 6.91 -11.92 -21.43
N ILE A 446 6.94 -10.68 -21.91
CA ILE A 446 5.88 -10.13 -22.77
C ILE A 446 6.01 -10.64 -24.21
N GLY A 447 7.24 -10.80 -24.70
CA GLY A 447 7.50 -11.20 -26.08
C GLY A 447 7.17 -12.66 -26.37
N ASP A 448 7.52 -13.56 -25.45
CA ASP A 448 7.25 -15.00 -25.54
C ASP A 448 6.84 -15.53 -24.16
N TYR A 449 5.59 -15.25 -23.81
CA TYR A 449 5.00 -15.63 -22.53
C TYR A 449 5.16 -17.11 -22.22
N ARG A 450 4.89 -17.99 -23.19
CA ARG A 450 4.91 -19.43 -22.98
C ARG A 450 6.32 -19.92 -22.65
N ALA A 451 7.31 -19.55 -23.45
CA ALA A 451 8.68 -20.00 -23.25
C ALA A 451 9.26 -19.52 -21.91
N GLU A 452 9.01 -18.26 -21.53
CA GLU A 452 9.48 -17.74 -20.24
C GLU A 452 8.74 -18.39 -19.06
N THR A 453 7.44 -18.65 -19.18
CA THR A 453 6.66 -19.35 -18.14
C THR A 453 7.17 -20.79 -17.95
N GLU A 454 7.43 -21.53 -19.03
CA GLU A 454 7.97 -22.89 -18.95
C GLU A 454 9.34 -22.93 -18.22
N LYS A 455 10.20 -21.93 -18.43
CA LYS A 455 11.47 -21.80 -17.69
C LYS A 455 11.24 -21.62 -16.19
N ILE A 456 10.27 -20.78 -15.80
CA ILE A 456 9.91 -20.55 -14.40
C ILE A 456 9.39 -21.84 -13.76
N LEU A 457 8.45 -22.51 -14.42
CA LEU A 457 7.84 -23.75 -13.92
C LEU A 457 8.90 -24.84 -13.76
N SER A 458 9.76 -25.03 -14.77
CA SER A 458 10.88 -25.97 -14.70
C SER A 458 11.83 -25.66 -13.55
N PHE A 459 12.14 -24.38 -13.32
CA PHE A 459 12.98 -23.96 -12.20
C PHE A 459 12.35 -24.29 -10.84
N LEU A 460 11.03 -24.20 -10.74
CA LEU A 460 10.29 -24.59 -9.54
C LEU A 460 10.08 -26.11 -9.42
N GLY A 461 10.24 -26.87 -10.50
CA GLY A 461 9.94 -28.30 -10.55
C GLY A 461 8.44 -28.58 -10.74
N LEU A 462 7.78 -27.71 -11.50
CA LEU A 462 6.38 -27.79 -11.89
C LEU A 462 6.27 -28.08 -13.38
N GLU A 463 5.18 -28.75 -13.76
CA GLU A 463 4.80 -28.96 -15.15
C GLU A 463 3.82 -27.88 -15.60
N TRP A 464 3.60 -27.79 -16.91
CA TRP A 464 2.58 -26.90 -17.45
C TRP A 464 1.17 -27.37 -17.03
N GLU A 465 0.31 -26.42 -16.66
CA GLU A 465 -1.11 -26.66 -16.35
C GLU A 465 -1.98 -25.91 -17.36
N ASP A 466 -3.03 -26.56 -17.86
CA ASP A 466 -3.97 -25.95 -18.79
C ASP A 466 -4.68 -24.75 -18.12
N GLY A 467 -4.75 -23.61 -18.81
CA GLY A 467 -5.39 -22.38 -18.32
C GLY A 467 -4.44 -21.37 -17.68
N ILE A 468 -3.14 -21.66 -17.54
CA ILE A 468 -2.12 -20.67 -17.15
C ILE A 468 -2.03 -19.53 -18.18
N ASP A 469 -2.19 -19.84 -19.46
CA ASP A 469 -2.21 -18.92 -20.59
C ASP A 469 -3.45 -18.02 -20.63
N SER A 470 -4.55 -18.41 -19.97
CA SER A 470 -5.79 -17.61 -19.87
C SER A 470 -5.80 -16.59 -18.72
N PHE A 471 -4.66 -16.29 -18.09
CA PHE A 471 -4.63 -15.42 -16.89
C PHE A 471 -5.21 -14.02 -17.13
N HIS A 472 -5.13 -13.51 -18.36
CA HIS A 472 -5.70 -12.22 -18.76
C HIS A 472 -7.23 -12.17 -18.64
N GLU A 473 -7.91 -13.29 -18.88
CA GLU A 473 -9.37 -13.41 -18.76
C GLU A 473 -9.79 -13.57 -17.29
N GLN A 474 -9.00 -14.31 -16.50
CA GLN A 474 -9.28 -14.58 -15.08
C GLN A 474 -8.97 -13.39 -14.15
N ALA A 475 -8.08 -12.47 -14.53
CA ALA A 475 -7.75 -11.27 -13.74
C ALA A 475 -8.93 -10.27 -13.66
N GLY A 476 -9.86 -10.30 -14.62
CA GLY A 476 -11.08 -9.50 -14.59
C GLY A 476 -12.16 -10.06 -13.66
N GLU A 477 -12.17 -11.37 -13.43
CA GLU A 477 -13.24 -12.07 -12.69
C GLU A 477 -12.88 -12.39 -11.23
N ARG A 478 -11.59 -12.60 -10.92
CA ARG A 478 -11.15 -12.81 -9.53
C ARG A 478 -11.04 -11.47 -8.82
N PHE A 479 -11.93 -11.25 -7.85
CA PHE A 479 -11.90 -10.15 -6.90
C PHE A 479 -10.64 -10.27 -6.00
N ILE A 480 -9.48 -9.85 -6.49
CA ILE A 480 -8.22 -9.92 -5.74
C ILE A 480 -8.18 -8.78 -4.72
N ARG A 481 -8.27 -9.14 -3.42
CA ARG A 481 -8.23 -8.26 -2.24
C ARG A 481 -6.84 -7.65 -1.95
N THR A 482 -6.06 -7.26 -2.95
CA THR A 482 -4.76 -6.58 -2.72
C THR A 482 -4.81 -5.08 -3.03
N PRO A 483 -4.15 -4.23 -2.22
CA PRO A 483 -4.09 -2.77 -2.41
C PRO A 483 -3.48 -2.32 -3.76
N SER A 484 -2.91 -3.24 -4.53
CA SER A 484 -2.29 -3.01 -5.84
C SER A 484 -3.23 -3.18 -7.05
N TYR A 485 -4.55 -3.31 -6.84
CA TYR A 485 -5.57 -3.47 -7.92
C TYR A 485 -5.45 -2.43 -9.05
N GLN A 486 -4.91 -1.24 -8.76
CA GLN A 486 -4.68 -0.16 -9.73
C GLN A 486 -3.82 -0.57 -10.95
N GLN A 487 -3.15 -1.72 -10.91
CA GLN A 487 -2.27 -2.22 -11.99
C GLN A 487 -2.77 -3.51 -12.67
N VAL A 488 -3.91 -4.06 -12.26
CA VAL A 488 -4.31 -5.45 -12.59
C VAL A 488 -5.40 -5.56 -13.68
N VAL A 489 -6.09 -4.47 -14.00
CA VAL A 489 -7.25 -4.50 -14.92
C VAL A 489 -6.90 -4.06 -16.35
N GLN A 490 -5.66 -3.68 -16.61
CA GLN A 490 -5.22 -3.29 -17.95
C GLN A 490 -4.40 -4.44 -18.55
N PRO A 491 -4.62 -4.80 -19.84
CA PRO A 491 -3.83 -5.83 -20.51
C PRO A 491 -2.34 -5.50 -20.42
N VAL A 492 -1.49 -6.53 -20.43
CA VAL A 492 -0.03 -6.40 -20.35
C VAL A 492 0.46 -5.33 -21.33
N TYR A 493 0.87 -4.19 -20.78
CA TYR A 493 1.21 -3.01 -21.57
C TYR A 493 2.52 -3.23 -22.32
N THR A 494 2.45 -3.33 -23.64
CA THR A 494 3.60 -3.09 -24.52
C THR A 494 4.03 -1.62 -24.52
N SER A 495 3.12 -0.69 -24.19
CA SER A 495 3.39 0.77 -24.13
C SER A 495 4.38 1.17 -23.03
N ALA A 496 4.62 0.30 -22.06
CA ALA A 496 5.57 0.56 -20.99
C ALA A 496 7.02 0.29 -21.45
N ARG A 497 7.21 -0.50 -22.51
CA ARG A 497 8.53 -0.78 -23.09
C ARG A 497 9.03 0.42 -23.88
N GLY A 498 10.22 0.91 -23.54
CA GLY A 498 10.83 2.03 -24.26
C GLY A 498 10.21 3.39 -23.96
N ARG A 499 9.36 3.50 -22.92
CA ARG A 499 8.78 4.78 -22.47
C ARG A 499 9.87 5.81 -22.19
N TRP A 500 11.03 5.36 -21.71
CA TRP A 500 12.19 6.20 -21.45
C TRP A 500 12.62 7.04 -22.66
N GLN A 501 12.36 6.59 -23.90
CA GLN A 501 12.72 7.32 -25.12
C GLN A 501 12.03 8.68 -25.20
N ASN A 502 10.77 8.76 -24.73
CA ASN A 502 10.01 10.00 -24.65
C ASN A 502 10.60 11.00 -23.64
N TYR A 503 11.46 10.53 -22.74
CA TYR A 503 12.09 11.30 -21.68
C TYR A 503 13.63 11.32 -21.80
N VAL A 504 14.16 11.00 -22.98
CA VAL A 504 15.60 10.84 -23.20
C VAL A 504 16.40 12.09 -22.81
N HIS A 505 15.84 13.29 -23.03
CA HIS A 505 16.47 14.55 -22.65
C HIS A 505 16.71 14.67 -21.14
N HIS A 506 15.76 14.21 -20.32
CA HIS A 506 15.86 14.22 -18.86
C HIS A 506 16.74 13.09 -18.31
N LEU A 507 16.82 11.97 -19.04
CA LEU A 507 17.65 10.82 -18.67
C LEU A 507 19.09 10.93 -19.13
N SER A 508 19.37 11.73 -20.17
CA SER A 508 20.70 11.89 -20.79
C SER A 508 21.82 12.11 -19.78
N PRO A 509 21.68 12.95 -18.73
CA PRO A 509 22.74 13.17 -17.74
C PRO A 509 23.13 11.92 -16.94
N PHE A 510 22.29 10.88 -16.93
CA PHE A 510 22.43 9.71 -16.06
C PHE A 510 22.73 8.41 -16.83
N LEU A 511 22.76 8.44 -18.16
CA LEU A 511 22.91 7.23 -18.99
C LEU A 511 24.24 6.52 -18.74
N ASP A 512 25.34 7.24 -18.53
CA ASP A 512 26.65 6.65 -18.25
C ASP A 512 26.63 5.81 -16.96
N ARG A 513 25.87 6.25 -15.95
CA ARG A 513 25.74 5.53 -14.68
C ARG A 513 24.90 4.26 -14.80
N LEU A 514 23.95 4.23 -15.75
CA LEU A 514 23.12 3.07 -16.06
C LEU A 514 23.78 2.10 -17.06
N ARG A 515 24.76 2.56 -17.84
CA ARG A 515 25.40 1.80 -18.91
C ARG A 515 25.91 0.40 -18.51
N PRO A 516 26.60 0.21 -17.37
CA PRO A 516 27.06 -1.13 -16.97
C PRO A 516 25.89 -2.11 -16.79
N HIS A 517 24.78 -1.62 -16.23
CA HIS A 517 23.58 -2.42 -15.98
C HIS A 517 22.79 -2.71 -17.25
N LEU A 518 22.73 -1.75 -18.18
CA LEU A 518 22.13 -1.95 -19.51
C LEU A 518 22.84 -3.09 -20.25
N LEU A 519 24.17 -3.05 -20.30
CA LEU A 519 24.98 -4.08 -20.95
C LEU A 519 24.85 -5.44 -20.27
N ALA A 520 24.91 -5.49 -18.94
CA ALA A 520 24.80 -6.72 -18.18
C ALA A 520 23.44 -7.42 -18.35
N LEU A 521 22.37 -6.65 -18.60
CA LEU A 521 21.01 -7.16 -18.79
C LEU A 521 20.60 -7.28 -20.28
N GLY A 522 21.51 -7.02 -21.22
CA GLY A 522 21.24 -7.16 -22.65
C GLY A 522 20.30 -6.09 -23.25
N TYR A 523 20.28 -4.88 -22.69
CA TYR A 523 19.61 -3.72 -23.27
C TYR A 523 20.61 -2.86 -24.06
N ARG A 524 20.15 -2.28 -25.17
CA ARG A 524 20.96 -1.43 -26.06
C ARG A 524 20.77 0.04 -25.79
#